data_AF-A0A2P7QD05-F1
#
_entry.id   AF-A0A2P7QD05-F1
#
_cell.length_a   1.000
_cell.length_b   1.000
_cell.length_c   1.000
_cell.angle_alpha   90.00
_cell.angle_beta   90.00
_cell.angle_gamma   90.00
#
_symmetry.space_group_name_H-M   'P 1'
#
loop_
_entity.id
_entity.type
_entity.pdbx_description
1 polymer ?
#
loop_
_entity_poly.entity_id
_entity_poly.type
_entity_poly.pdbx_seq_one_letter_code
_entity_poly.pdbx_strand_id
1 'polypeptide(L)'
;CARVCHSPTGYGLKMTLGESAGTQDFDSVLKADCILVIGANPTDAHPVFGSLLRKRLRQGARLIVADPRHIDLLDSPHTGAAIHLPIRPGTNVA
;
A
#
# COMPACT_ATOMS: atom_id res chain seq x y z
N CYS A 1 -2.58 19.67 8.07
CA CYS A 1 -2.78 18.26 7.67
C CYS A 1 -1.52 17.40 7.68
N ALA A 2 -0.30 17.91 7.42
CA ALA A 2 0.89 17.04 7.35
C ALA A 2 1.50 16.60 8.70
N ARG A 3 1.39 17.41 9.77
CA ARG A 3 2.07 17.15 11.06
C ARG A 3 1.67 15.82 11.70
N VAL A 4 0.38 15.50 11.72
CA VAL A 4 -0.16 14.33 12.44
C VAL A 4 -0.27 13.07 11.58
N CYS A 5 -0.39 13.21 10.25
CA CYS A 5 -0.64 12.07 9.37
C CYS A 5 0.63 11.52 8.71
N HIS A 6 1.54 12.39 8.22
CA HIS A 6 2.66 11.97 7.37
C HIS A 6 3.99 12.70 7.67
N SER A 7 4.13 13.39 8.80
CA SER A 7 5.40 14.05 9.14
C SER A 7 6.60 13.09 9.23
N PRO A 8 6.47 11.83 9.71
CA PRO A 8 7.59 10.89 9.71
C PRO A 8 8.03 10.49 8.29
N THR A 9 7.12 10.48 7.32
CA THR A 9 7.44 10.22 5.91
C THR A 9 8.43 11.25 5.39
N GLY A 10 8.18 12.53 5.66
CA GLY A 10 9.09 13.61 5.25
C GLY A 10 10.47 13.48 5.88
N TYR A 11 10.55 13.15 7.18
CA TYR A 11 11.85 12.95 7.84
C TYR A 11 12.60 11.74 7.25
N GLY A 12 11.95 10.58 7.16
CA GLY A 12 12.58 9.35 6.67
C GLY A 12 13.07 9.48 5.23
N LEU A 13 12.20 9.89 4.30
CA LEU A 13 12.56 10.00 2.89
C LEU A 13 13.57 11.11 2.62
N LYS A 14 13.55 12.22 3.36
CA LYS A 14 14.59 13.25 3.24
C LYS A 14 15.96 12.71 3.62
N MET A 15 16.04 11.92 4.69
CA MET A 15 17.30 11.34 5.16
C MET A 15 17.83 10.25 4.24
N THR A 16 16.97 9.50 3.55
CA THR A 16 17.39 8.38 2.69
C THR A 16 17.49 8.70 1.20
N LEU A 17 16.59 9.54 0.67
CA LEU A 17 16.46 9.85 -0.76
C LEU A 17 16.67 11.35 -1.08
N GLY A 18 16.72 12.21 -0.07
CA GLY A 18 16.93 13.64 -0.25
C GLY A 18 15.67 14.46 -0.57
N GLU A 19 14.49 13.84 -0.67
CA GLU A 19 13.22 14.53 -0.93
C GLU A 19 12.08 14.08 0.01
N SER A 20 11.20 15.02 0.38
CA SER A 20 10.10 14.81 1.35
C SER A 20 8.76 14.57 0.65
N ALA A 21 8.76 13.79 -0.44
CA ALA A 21 7.60 13.60 -1.32
C ALA A 21 7.46 12.13 -1.77
N GLY A 22 6.33 11.84 -2.42
CA GLY A 22 6.12 10.55 -3.09
C GLY A 22 7.09 10.34 -4.24
N THR A 23 7.42 9.09 -4.53
CA THR A 23 8.47 8.73 -5.50
C THR A 23 7.94 8.44 -6.91
N GLN A 24 6.65 8.14 -7.07
CA GLN A 24 6.04 7.68 -8.33
C GLN A 24 4.63 8.26 -8.49
N ASP A 25 4.09 8.19 -9.70
CA ASP A 25 2.69 8.46 -10.00
C ASP A 25 1.80 7.22 -9.77
N PHE A 26 0.48 7.38 -9.89
CA PHE A 26 -0.45 6.28 -9.74
C PHE A 26 -0.43 5.29 -10.92
N ASP A 27 -0.05 5.73 -12.12
CA ASP A 27 -0.01 4.86 -13.31
C ASP A 27 1.09 3.80 -13.21
N SER A 28 2.17 4.10 -12.48
CA SER A 28 3.26 3.18 -12.19
C SER A 28 2.80 1.84 -11.61
N VAL A 29 1.67 1.80 -10.88
CA VAL A 29 1.12 0.56 -10.32
C VAL A 29 0.79 -0.46 -11.41
N LEU A 30 0.44 -0.02 -12.63
CA LEU A 30 0.14 -0.92 -13.74
C LEU A 30 1.36 -1.70 -14.24
N LYS A 31 2.56 -1.31 -13.84
CA LYS A 31 3.83 -1.95 -14.19
C LYS A 31 4.38 -2.83 -13.05
N ALA A 32 3.77 -2.81 -11.87
CA ALA A 32 4.26 -3.54 -10.70
C ALA A 32 3.88 -5.02 -10.74
N ASP A 33 4.84 -5.93 -10.56
CA ASP A 33 4.59 -7.38 -10.47
C ASP A 33 4.29 -7.87 -9.04
N CYS A 34 4.64 -7.05 -8.05
CA CYS A 34 4.39 -7.30 -6.63
C CYS A 34 4.06 -5.98 -5.93
N ILE A 35 3.01 -5.99 -5.12
CA ILE A 35 2.50 -4.83 -4.40
C ILE A 35 2.47 -5.18 -2.92
N LEU A 36 3.20 -4.41 -2.12
CA LEU A 36 3.21 -4.51 -0.66
C LEU A 36 2.46 -3.31 -0.08
N VAL A 37 1.40 -3.59 0.68
CA VAL A 37 0.57 -2.58 1.35
C VAL A 37 0.83 -2.67 2.86
N ILE A 38 1.34 -1.61 3.47
CA ILE A 38 1.61 -1.54 4.92
C ILE A 38 0.72 -0.46 5.53
N GLY A 39 -0.16 -0.83 6.46
CA GLY A 39 -0.96 0.13 7.25
C GLY A 39 -1.86 1.06 6.42
N ALA A 40 -2.37 0.62 5.28
CA ALA A 40 -3.23 1.41 4.40
C ALA A 40 -4.48 0.62 4.00
N ASN A 41 -5.58 1.34 3.78
CA ASN A 41 -6.85 0.78 3.30
C ASN A 41 -7.32 1.52 2.03
N PRO A 42 -6.74 1.20 0.84
CA PRO A 42 -6.98 1.97 -0.38
C PRO A 42 -8.39 1.88 -0.93
N THR A 43 -9.14 0.80 -0.63
CA THR A 43 -10.53 0.65 -1.09
C THR A 43 -11.45 1.71 -0.49
N ASP A 44 -11.16 2.15 0.73
CA ASP A 44 -11.97 3.14 1.44
C ASP A 44 -11.37 4.55 1.31
N ALA A 45 -10.08 4.69 1.59
CA ALA A 45 -9.44 6.00 1.69
C ALA A 45 -9.03 6.59 0.33
N HIS A 46 -8.77 5.74 -0.66
CA HIS A 46 -8.29 6.14 -2.00
C HIS A 46 -8.94 5.30 -3.12
N PRO A 47 -10.28 5.25 -3.21
CA PRO A 47 -11.01 4.26 -4.01
C PRO A 47 -10.65 4.26 -5.51
N VAL A 48 -10.29 5.42 -6.06
CA VAL A 48 -9.84 5.55 -7.46
C VAL A 48 -8.50 4.82 -7.67
N PHE A 49 -7.54 5.00 -6.76
CA PHE A 49 -6.29 4.25 -6.78
C PHE A 49 -6.52 2.76 -6.47
N GLY A 50 -7.39 2.44 -5.51
CA GLY A 50 -7.79 1.07 -5.21
C GLY A 50 -8.33 0.33 -6.45
N SER A 51 -9.06 1.03 -7.32
CA SER A 51 -9.56 0.47 -8.59
C SER A 51 -8.43 0.15 -9.58
N LEU A 52 -7.43 1.04 -9.71
CA LEU A 52 -6.22 0.79 -10.52
C LEU A 52 -5.41 -0.39 -9.98
N LEU A 53 -5.22 -0.44 -8.67
CA LEU A 53 -4.49 -1.51 -8.00
C LEU A 53 -5.19 -2.86 -8.23
N ARG A 54 -6.52 -2.92 -8.07
CA ARG A 54 -7.32 -4.12 -8.39
C ARG A 54 -7.18 -4.54 -9.85
N LYS A 55 -7.16 -3.58 -10.79
CA LYS A 55 -6.93 -3.88 -12.20
C LYS A 55 -5.59 -4.60 -12.40
N ARG A 56 -4.51 -4.13 -11.76
CA ARG A 56 -3.22 -4.77 -11.87
C ARG A 56 -3.17 -6.15 -11.21
N LEU A 57 -3.81 -6.33 -10.06
CA LEU A 57 -3.90 -7.63 -9.38
C LEU A 57 -4.62 -8.68 -10.23
N ARG A 58 -5.70 -8.31 -10.93
CA ARG A 58 -6.39 -9.20 -11.90
C ARG A 58 -5.52 -9.57 -13.10
N GLN A 59 -4.48 -8.77 -13.39
CA GLN A 59 -3.48 -9.06 -14.42
C GLN A 59 -2.31 -9.91 -13.88
N GLY A 60 -2.44 -10.49 -12.68
CA GLY A 60 -1.49 -11.45 -12.14
C GLY A 60 -0.40 -10.86 -11.22
N ALA A 61 -0.47 -9.58 -10.86
CA ALA A 61 0.44 -9.05 -9.85
C ALA A 61 0.15 -9.67 -8.47
N ARG A 62 1.21 -9.87 -7.69
CA ARG A 62 1.12 -10.41 -6.33
C ARG A 62 0.76 -9.32 -5.33
N LEU A 63 -0.01 -9.68 -4.31
CA LEU A 63 -0.38 -8.79 -3.21
C LEU A 63 0.15 -9.32 -1.88
N ILE A 64 0.78 -8.43 -1.11
CA ILE A 64 1.11 -8.65 0.30
C ILE A 64 0.49 -7.51 1.10
N VAL A 65 -0.22 -7.83 2.18
CA VAL A 65 -0.83 -6.83 3.08
C VAL A 65 -0.31 -7.03 4.49
N ALA A 66 0.34 -6.01 5.03
CA ALA A 66 0.72 -5.91 6.44
C ALA A 66 -0.19 -4.89 7.13
N ASP A 67 -1.36 -5.37 7.56
CA ASP A 67 -2.32 -4.62 8.38
C ASP A 67 -2.86 -5.61 9.44
N PRO A 68 -2.96 -5.20 10.73
CA PRO A 68 -3.58 -6.03 11.77
C PRO A 68 -5.01 -6.48 11.41
N ARG A 69 -5.71 -5.73 10.56
CA ARG A 69 -7.09 -5.99 10.15
C ARG A 69 -7.13 -6.67 8.80
N HIS A 70 -8.18 -7.46 8.60
CA HIS A 70 -8.57 -7.89 7.28
C HIS A 70 -9.29 -6.73 6.57
N ILE A 71 -8.85 -6.36 5.36
CA ILE A 71 -9.39 -5.25 4.57
C ILE A 71 -9.98 -5.75 3.25
N ASP A 72 -10.96 -5.04 2.70
CA ASP A 72 -11.68 -5.39 1.45
C ASP A 72 -10.76 -5.56 0.22
N LEU A 73 -9.54 -5.02 0.29
CA LEU A 73 -8.55 -5.25 -0.76
C LEU A 73 -8.14 -6.74 -0.87
N LEU A 74 -8.06 -7.45 0.26
CA LEU A 74 -7.70 -8.88 0.31
C LEU A 74 -8.76 -9.76 -0.37
N ASP A 75 -10.03 -9.36 -0.28
CA ASP A 75 -11.18 -10.08 -0.85
C ASP A 75 -11.51 -9.66 -2.29
N SER A 76 -10.61 -8.92 -2.95
CA SER A 76 -10.87 -8.39 -4.29
C SER A 76 -11.15 -9.53 -5.30
N PRO A 77 -12.28 -9.49 -6.03
CA PRO A 77 -12.60 -10.56 -6.98
C PRO A 77 -11.57 -10.71 -8.10
N HIS A 78 -11.36 -11.97 -8.52
CA HIS A 78 -10.49 -12.35 -9.64
C HIS A 78 -9.01 -11.95 -9.48
N THR A 79 -8.54 -11.74 -8.25
CA THR A 79 -7.12 -11.57 -7.96
C THR A 79 -6.49 -12.92 -7.63
N GLY A 80 -5.16 -13.01 -7.77
CA GLY A 80 -4.40 -14.17 -7.28
C GLY A 80 -4.38 -14.22 -5.76
N ALA A 81 -3.79 -15.29 -5.20
CA ALA A 81 -3.63 -15.42 -3.75
C ALA A 81 -2.82 -14.24 -3.17
N ALA A 82 -3.37 -13.61 -2.13
CA ALA A 82 -2.70 -12.57 -1.36
C ALA A 82 -2.04 -13.16 -0.11
N ILE A 83 -0.91 -12.59 0.30
CA ILE A 83 -0.29 -12.88 1.59
C ILE A 83 -0.77 -11.84 2.60
N HIS A 84 -1.47 -12.27 3.64
CA HIS A 84 -1.85 -11.39 4.75
C HIS A 84 -0.93 -11.61 5.94
N LEU A 85 -0.32 -10.53 6.42
CA LEU A 85 0.50 -10.46 7.62
C LEU A 85 -0.30 -9.68 8.69
N PRO A 86 -1.08 -10.38 9.55
CA PRO A 86 -1.86 -9.75 10.61
C PRO A 86 -0.96 -9.38 11.80
N ILE A 87 -0.09 -8.40 11.59
CA ILE A 87 0.88 -7.94 12.58
C ILE A 87 0.20 -7.38 13.83
N ARG A 88 0.88 -7.41 14.98
CA ARG A 88 0.40 -6.70 16.18
C ARG A 88 0.55 -5.19 15.95
N PRO A 89 -0.46 -4.35 16.25
CA PRO A 89 -0.32 -2.90 16.14
C PRO A 89 0.92 -2.39 16.90
N GLY A 90 1.75 -1.60 16.23
CA GLY A 90 2.99 -1.05 16.77
C GLY A 90 4.24 -1.91 16.55
N THR A 91 4.15 -3.10 15.94
CA THR A 91 5.30 -3.96 15.64
C THR A 91 5.68 -3.94 14.14
N ASN A 92 5.51 -2.81 13.46
CA ASN A 92 5.74 -2.69 12.01
C ASN A 92 7.22 -2.73 11.59
N VAL A 93 8.15 -2.47 12.50
CA VAL A 93 9.60 -2.42 12.23
C VAL A 93 10.29 -3.78 12.45
N ALA A 94 9.73 -4.60 13.35
CA ALA A 94 10.34 -5.85 13.81
C ALA A 94 10.18 -7.01 12.82
#